data_AF-A0A6P0HNK3-F1
#
_entry.id   AF-A0A6P0HNK3-F1
#
_cell.length_a   1.000
_cell.length_b   1.000
_cell.length_c   1.000
_cell.angle_alpha   90.00
_cell.angle_beta   90.00
_cell.angle_gamma   90.00
#
_symmetry.space_group_name_H-M   'P 1'
#
loop_
_entity.id
_entity.type
_entity.pdbx_description
1 polymer ?
#
loop_
_entity_poly.entity_id
_entity_poly.type
_entity_poly.pdbx_seq_one_letter_code
_entity_poly.pdbx_strand_id
1 'polypeptide(L)'
;MKRVLSVAALVLAGASLTACGGGVDAPTDASKDDFCGVAGGTSVLEYFDEENQEFNAKEYGDALAEVGTPEGISDDAREGFEIAVKELRDAGDGLSEDDLNDLDDDKISEDDNDKVDAFGDYTSDTCGEEGMF
;
A
#
# COMPACT_ATOMS: atom_id res chain seq x y z
N MET A 1 12.70 -33.20 31.06
CA MET A 1 11.81 -32.05 30.77
C MET A 1 11.19 -32.30 29.41
N LYS A 2 9.85 -32.40 29.33
CA LYS A 2 9.12 -32.67 28.09
C LYS A 2 9.13 -31.40 27.22
N ARG A 3 9.56 -31.53 25.96
CA ARG A 3 9.33 -30.56 24.87
C ARG A 3 8.34 -31.20 23.90
N VAL A 4 7.14 -30.63 23.76
CA VAL A 4 6.19 -30.85 22.64
C VAL A 4 5.20 -29.66 22.70
N LEU A 5 5.42 -28.58 21.96
CA LEU A 5 4.92 -28.26 20.60
C LEU A 5 3.41 -27.96 20.55
N SER A 6 3.14 -26.66 20.42
CA SER A 6 2.19 -25.99 19.52
C SER A 6 0.88 -26.69 19.16
N VAL A 7 -0.24 -26.13 19.62
CA VAL A 7 -1.48 -25.99 18.83
C VAL A 7 -2.15 -24.68 19.28
N ALA A 8 -1.89 -23.58 18.58
CA ALA A 8 -2.81 -22.45 18.54
C ALA A 8 -3.39 -22.46 17.13
N ALA A 9 -4.47 -23.22 16.97
CA ALA A 9 -5.30 -23.16 15.78
C ALA A 9 -6.09 -21.85 15.85
N LEU A 10 -5.52 -20.76 15.33
CA LEU A 10 -6.29 -19.57 14.97
C LEU A 10 -6.76 -19.76 13.53
N VAL A 11 -7.86 -20.49 13.40
CA VAL A 11 -8.71 -20.44 12.22
C VAL A 11 -9.47 -19.11 12.33
N LEU A 12 -8.87 -18.02 11.87
CA LEU A 12 -9.60 -16.78 11.61
C LEU A 12 -10.12 -16.86 10.17
N ALA A 13 -11.27 -17.51 10.05
CA ALA A 13 -12.16 -17.30 8.93
C ALA A 13 -12.63 -15.83 9.00
N GLY A 14 -11.91 -14.95 8.31
CA GLY A 14 -12.26 -13.56 8.01
C GLY A 14 -12.45 -13.35 6.52
N ALA A 15 -13.05 -14.32 5.82
CA ALA A 15 -13.51 -14.12 4.45
C ALA A 15 -14.86 -13.39 4.46
N SER A 16 -14.86 -12.11 4.82
CA SER A 16 -15.94 -11.20 4.44
C SER A 16 -15.83 -10.90 2.95
N LEU A 17 -16.35 -11.84 2.16
CA LEU A 17 -16.61 -11.70 0.74
C LEU A 17 -17.78 -10.71 0.52
N THR A 18 -17.50 -9.43 0.69
CA THR A 18 -18.24 -8.27 0.14
C THR A 18 -17.22 -7.14 0.11
N ALA A 19 -16.66 -6.67 -1.01
CA ALA A 19 -17.33 -6.21 -2.20
C ALA A 19 -16.46 -6.34 -3.48
N CYS A 20 -17.11 -6.16 -4.62
CA CYS A 20 -16.58 -6.29 -5.96
C CYS A 20 -15.76 -5.05 -6.34
N GLY A 21 -14.42 -5.14 -6.43
CA GLY A 21 -13.61 -4.05 -6.96
C GLY A 21 -12.09 -4.18 -6.83
N GLY A 22 -11.46 -5.11 -7.56
CA GLY A 22 -10.01 -4.99 -7.84
C GLY A 22 -9.06 -5.50 -6.75
N GLY A 23 -9.28 -6.71 -6.23
CA GLY A 23 -8.42 -7.31 -5.20
C GLY A 23 -6.98 -7.49 -5.66
N VAL A 24 -6.08 -6.67 -5.12
CA VAL A 24 -4.65 -6.97 -5.08
C VAL A 24 -4.44 -8.00 -3.96
N ASP A 25 -3.76 -9.10 -4.27
CA ASP A 25 -3.52 -10.21 -3.34
C ASP A 25 -2.40 -9.80 -2.36
N ALA A 26 -2.72 -8.88 -1.45
CA ALA A 26 -1.78 -8.24 -0.56
C ALA A 26 -2.01 -8.66 0.90
N PRO A 27 -0.95 -8.97 1.68
CA PRO A 27 -1.07 -9.32 3.10
C PRO A 27 -1.81 -8.25 3.92
N THR A 28 -2.43 -8.67 5.02
CA THR A 28 -3.17 -7.78 5.96
C THR A 28 -2.55 -7.76 7.35
N ASP A 29 -1.41 -8.43 7.52
CA ASP A 29 -0.70 -8.62 8.79
C ASP A 29 0.75 -8.13 8.73
N ALA A 30 1.04 -7.18 7.82
CA ALA A 30 2.36 -6.58 7.70
C ALA A 30 2.80 -5.96 9.03
N SER A 31 4.08 -6.07 9.36
CA SER A 31 4.59 -5.29 10.49
C SER A 31 4.60 -3.80 10.11
N LYS A 32 4.43 -2.93 11.10
CA LYS A 32 4.50 -1.48 10.89
C LYS A 32 5.85 -1.07 10.26
N ASP A 33 6.94 -1.69 10.71
CA ASP A 33 8.28 -1.42 10.20
C ASP A 33 8.43 -1.83 8.73
N ASP A 34 7.92 -3.00 8.35
CA ASP A 34 7.98 -3.47 6.96
C ASP A 34 7.11 -2.58 6.06
N PHE A 35 5.88 -2.28 6.49
CA PHE A 35 4.96 -1.40 5.75
C PHE A 35 5.57 -0.01 5.54
N CYS A 36 6.04 0.65 6.62
CA CYS A 36 6.64 1.97 6.53
C CYS A 36 8.00 1.96 5.82
N GLY A 37 8.69 0.82 5.77
CA GLY A 37 9.88 0.61 4.97
C GLY A 37 9.62 0.73 3.46
N VAL A 38 8.37 0.55 3.01
CA VAL A 38 7.97 0.69 1.60
C VAL A 38 7.10 1.93 1.40
N ALA A 39 5.98 2.04 2.12
CA ALA A 39 5.00 3.12 1.97
C ALA A 39 5.44 4.45 2.61
N GLY A 40 6.53 4.44 3.37
CA GLY A 40 7.06 5.63 4.03
C GLY A 40 7.55 6.68 3.03
N GLY A 41 7.34 7.96 3.37
CA GLY A 41 7.61 9.08 2.46
C GLY A 41 9.06 9.23 1.99
N THR A 42 10.05 8.64 2.67
CA THR A 42 11.45 8.59 2.18
C THR A 42 11.74 7.34 1.36
N SER A 43 11.02 6.24 1.60
CA SER A 43 11.22 4.97 0.91
C SER A 43 10.73 5.00 -0.52
N VAL A 44 9.70 5.82 -0.81
CA VAL A 44 9.23 6.07 -2.18
C VAL A 44 10.34 6.60 -3.10
N LEU A 45 11.34 7.29 -2.55
CA LEU A 45 12.47 7.83 -3.31
C LEU A 45 13.38 6.73 -3.88
N GLU A 46 13.36 5.52 -3.31
CA GLU A 46 14.13 4.38 -3.83
C GLU A 46 13.64 3.92 -5.21
N TYR A 47 12.41 4.27 -5.57
CA TYR A 47 11.78 3.94 -6.86
C TYR A 47 11.88 5.08 -7.87
N PHE A 48 12.56 6.18 -7.50
CA PHE A 48 12.83 7.30 -8.39
C PHE A 48 14.22 7.16 -9.01
N ASP A 49 14.28 7.10 -10.33
CA ASP A 49 15.51 7.16 -11.10
C ASP A 49 15.95 8.63 -11.26
N GLU A 50 16.94 9.05 -10.46
CA GLU A 50 17.49 10.41 -10.52
C GLU A 50 18.20 10.72 -11.84
N GLU A 51 18.74 9.71 -12.55
CA GLU A 51 19.47 9.91 -13.81
C GLU A 51 18.51 10.23 -14.96
N ASN A 52 17.34 9.58 -14.97
CA ASN A 52 16.32 9.75 -16.00
C ASN A 52 15.16 10.67 -15.57
N GLN A 53 15.11 11.07 -14.29
CA GLN A 53 13.99 11.80 -13.67
C GLN A 53 12.64 11.08 -13.82
N GLU A 54 12.67 9.76 -13.66
CA GLU A 54 11.53 8.88 -13.90
C GLU A 54 11.17 8.11 -12.62
N PHE A 55 9.89 7.90 -12.39
CA PHE A 55 9.39 7.09 -11.29
C PHE A 55 8.96 5.71 -11.78
N ASN A 56 9.44 4.66 -11.11
CA ASN A 56 9.01 3.29 -11.37
C ASN A 56 7.77 2.93 -10.55
N ALA A 57 6.61 3.46 -10.98
CA ALA A 57 5.34 3.20 -10.29
C ALA A 57 4.99 1.73 -10.22
N LYS A 58 5.28 0.96 -11.27
CA LYS A 58 5.03 -0.47 -11.25
C LYS A 58 5.82 -1.19 -10.17
N GLU A 59 7.13 -0.91 -10.04
CA GLU A 59 7.97 -1.53 -9.02
C GLU A 59 7.53 -1.12 -7.61
N TYR A 60 7.19 0.16 -7.42
CA TYR A 60 6.63 0.63 -6.16
C TYR A 60 5.29 -0.05 -5.80
N GLY A 61 4.38 -0.15 -6.76
CA GLY A 61 3.10 -0.84 -6.57
C GLY A 61 3.27 -2.34 -6.29
N ASP A 62 4.20 -3.02 -6.97
CA ASP A 62 4.51 -4.43 -6.69
C ASP A 62 5.10 -4.60 -5.26
N ALA A 63 5.97 -3.69 -4.81
CA ALA A 63 6.52 -3.71 -3.45
C ALA A 63 5.45 -3.47 -2.37
N LEU A 64 4.53 -2.53 -2.61
CA LEU A 64 3.38 -2.29 -1.75
C LEU A 64 2.48 -3.54 -1.67
N ALA A 65 2.19 -4.17 -2.81
CA ALA A 65 1.40 -5.40 -2.86
C ALA A 65 2.06 -6.55 -2.09
N GLU A 66 3.39 -6.67 -2.18
CA GLU A 66 4.15 -7.72 -1.49
C GLU A 66 4.15 -7.54 0.02
N VAL A 67 4.39 -6.32 0.50
CA VAL A 67 4.41 -6.04 1.94
C VAL A 67 3.01 -6.08 2.54
N GLY A 68 2.02 -5.57 1.82
CA GLY A 68 0.64 -5.45 2.30
C GLY A 68 0.45 -4.34 3.31
N THR A 69 -0.58 -4.45 4.15
CA THR A 69 -0.92 -3.43 5.15
C THR A 69 -0.84 -4.00 6.56
N PRO A 70 -0.59 -3.17 7.60
CA PRO A 70 -0.65 -3.64 8.97
C PRO A 70 -2.07 -4.00 9.42
N GLU A 71 -2.14 -4.81 10.48
CA GLU A 71 -3.42 -5.08 11.15
C GLU A 71 -3.99 -3.78 11.73
N GLY A 72 -5.29 -3.55 11.55
CA GLY A 72 -6.00 -2.40 12.13
C GLY A 72 -6.09 -1.15 11.26
N ILE A 73 -5.65 -1.23 9.99
CA ILE A 73 -6.07 -0.28 8.94
C ILE A 73 -7.61 -0.30 8.82
N SER A 74 -8.24 0.85 8.54
CA SER A 74 -9.68 0.90 8.28
C SER A 74 -10.03 0.24 6.94
N ASP A 75 -11.25 -0.23 6.78
CA ASP A 75 -11.71 -0.84 5.51
C ASP A 75 -11.55 0.16 4.35
N ASP A 76 -11.90 1.44 4.55
CA ASP A 76 -11.74 2.50 3.54
C ASP A 76 -10.27 2.72 3.15
N ALA A 77 -9.36 2.79 4.13
CA ALA A 77 -7.93 2.94 3.87
C ALA A 77 -7.32 1.68 3.24
N ARG A 78 -7.86 0.50 3.55
CA ARG A 78 -7.47 -0.75 2.90
C ARG A 78 -7.91 -0.75 1.44
N GLU A 79 -9.15 -0.40 1.15
CA GLU A 79 -9.62 -0.28 -0.23
C GLU A 79 -8.82 0.78 -1.00
N GLY A 80 -8.49 1.90 -0.37
CA GLY A 80 -7.61 2.93 -0.95
C GLY A 80 -6.22 2.41 -1.30
N PHE A 81 -5.60 1.63 -0.42
CA PHE A 81 -4.35 0.93 -0.70
C PHE A 81 -4.48 0.03 -1.93
N GLU A 82 -5.55 -0.76 -2.02
CA GLU A 82 -5.75 -1.70 -3.13
C GLU A 82 -5.93 -0.97 -4.48
N ILE A 83 -6.66 0.15 -4.46
CA ILE A 83 -6.81 1.05 -5.61
C ILE A 83 -5.45 1.64 -6.01
N ALA A 84 -4.71 2.23 -5.06
CA ALA A 84 -3.42 2.85 -5.32
C ALA A 84 -2.41 1.85 -5.90
N VAL A 85 -2.31 0.65 -5.31
CA VAL A 85 -1.43 -0.42 -5.82
C VAL A 85 -1.79 -0.81 -7.24
N LYS A 86 -3.09 -0.93 -7.54
CA LYS A 86 -3.54 -1.29 -8.88
C LYS A 86 -3.20 -0.19 -9.89
N GLU A 87 -3.49 1.08 -9.59
CA GLU A 87 -3.17 2.20 -10.48
C GLU A 87 -1.67 2.32 -10.72
N LEU A 88 -0.84 2.18 -9.67
CA LEU A 88 0.62 2.16 -9.79
C LEU A 88 1.13 1.07 -10.73
N ARG A 89 0.57 -0.15 -10.62
CA ARG A 89 0.94 -1.30 -11.47
C ARG A 89 0.45 -1.15 -12.90
N ASP A 90 -0.72 -0.52 -13.10
CA ASP A 90 -1.31 -0.26 -14.41
C ASP A 90 -0.64 0.94 -15.11
N ALA A 91 -0.10 1.91 -14.35
CA ALA A 91 0.60 3.07 -14.88
C ALA A 91 1.95 2.70 -15.52
N GLY A 92 2.65 1.70 -14.98
CA GLY A 92 3.88 1.15 -15.57
C GLY A 92 5.17 1.77 -15.00
N ASP A 93 6.26 1.57 -15.73
CA ASP A 93 7.59 2.11 -15.44
C ASP A 93 7.87 3.37 -16.27
N GLY A 94 8.76 4.25 -15.78
CA GLY A 94 9.23 5.41 -16.54
C GLY A 94 8.30 6.63 -16.49
N LEU A 95 7.52 6.80 -15.42
CA LEU A 95 6.59 7.92 -15.32
C LEU A 95 7.34 9.22 -15.01
N SER A 96 7.06 10.27 -15.79
CA SER A 96 7.53 11.61 -15.47
C SER A 96 6.70 12.24 -14.34
N GLU A 97 7.18 13.34 -13.76
CA GLU A 97 6.38 14.12 -12.79
C GLU A 97 5.01 14.54 -13.35
N ASP A 98 4.93 14.85 -14.66
CA ASP A 98 3.65 15.20 -15.30
C ASP A 98 2.72 13.98 -15.37
N ASP A 99 3.24 12.79 -15.69
CA ASP A 99 2.45 11.55 -15.74
C ASP A 99 1.91 11.15 -14.35
N LEU A 100 2.65 11.45 -13.29
CA LEU A 100 2.22 11.20 -11.91
C LEU A 100 1.05 12.10 -11.51
N ASN A 101 1.05 13.37 -11.93
CA ASN A 101 -0.05 14.28 -11.64
C ASN A 101 -1.35 13.89 -12.39
N ASP A 102 -1.22 13.32 -13.60
CA ASP A 102 -2.38 12.86 -14.39
C ASP A 102 -3.04 11.58 -13.83
N LEU A 103 -2.36 10.82 -12.97
CA LEU A 103 -2.92 9.62 -12.33
C LEU A 103 -3.99 9.95 -11.28
N ASP A 104 -3.86 11.08 -10.58
CA ASP A 104 -4.80 11.52 -9.55
C ASP A 104 -6.10 12.11 -10.14
N ASP A 105 -5.99 12.94 -11.19
CA ASP A 105 -7.09 13.79 -11.64
C ASP A 105 -8.08 13.09 -12.62
N ASP A 106 -7.63 12.15 -13.44
CA ASP A 106 -8.44 11.60 -14.56
C ASP A 106 -8.86 10.13 -14.39
N LYS A 107 -8.26 9.37 -13.46
CA LYS A 107 -8.48 7.91 -13.33
C LYS A 107 -9.21 7.45 -12.08
N ILE A 108 -9.20 8.25 -11.03
CA ILE A 108 -9.77 7.88 -9.73
C ILE A 108 -11.15 8.52 -9.59
N SER A 109 -12.19 7.73 -9.37
CA SER A 109 -13.54 8.27 -9.13
C SER A 109 -13.59 9.04 -7.80
N GLU A 110 -14.57 9.94 -7.58
CA GLU A 110 -14.67 10.69 -6.31
C GLU A 110 -14.74 9.76 -5.08
N ASP A 111 -15.50 8.66 -5.17
CA ASP A 111 -15.59 7.64 -4.10
C ASP A 111 -14.28 6.84 -3.90
N ASP A 112 -13.45 6.74 -4.94
CA ASP A 112 -12.14 6.09 -4.86
C ASP A 112 -11.07 7.05 -4.33
N ASN A 113 -11.21 8.35 -4.62
CA ASN A 113 -10.33 9.42 -4.13
C ASN A 113 -10.40 9.52 -2.60
N ASP A 114 -11.60 9.54 -2.02
CA ASP A 114 -11.77 9.56 -0.56
C ASP A 114 -11.09 8.35 0.14
N LYS A 115 -11.05 7.19 -0.53
CA LYS A 115 -10.39 5.98 0.00
C LYS A 115 -8.88 6.05 -0.13
N VAL A 116 -8.37 6.53 -1.27
CA VAL A 116 -6.94 6.77 -1.49
C VAL A 116 -6.43 7.82 -0.51
N ASP A 117 -7.21 8.87 -0.23
CA ASP A 117 -6.94 9.85 0.82
C ASP A 117 -6.90 9.20 2.20
N ALA A 118 -7.88 8.35 2.54
CA ALA A 118 -7.87 7.62 3.79
C ALA A 118 -6.62 6.71 3.95
N PHE A 119 -6.13 6.14 2.84
CA PHE A 119 -4.87 5.41 2.82
C PHE A 119 -3.64 6.32 3.03
N GLY A 120 -3.61 7.48 2.38
CA GLY A 120 -2.56 8.49 2.56
C GLY A 120 -2.49 9.02 3.99
N ASP A 121 -3.64 9.31 4.60
CA ASP A 121 -3.77 9.71 6.00
C ASP A 121 -3.27 8.60 6.94
N TYR A 122 -3.72 7.35 6.72
CA TYR A 122 -3.25 6.21 7.50
C TYR A 122 -1.73 6.04 7.42
N THR A 123 -1.16 6.17 6.21
CA THR A 123 0.29 6.07 5.99
C THR A 123 1.04 7.20 6.71
N SER A 124 0.50 8.42 6.66
CA SER A 124 1.07 9.58 7.35
C SER A 124 1.02 9.43 8.87
N ASP A 125 -0.10 8.98 9.43
CA ASP A 125 -0.25 8.76 10.87
C ASP A 125 0.58 7.57 11.36
N THR A 126 0.65 6.50 10.55
CA THR A 126 1.38 5.29 10.91
C THR A 126 2.88 5.52 10.78
N CYS A 127 3.36 6.08 9.67
CA CYS A 127 4.79 6.19 9.37
C CYS A 127 5.42 7.53 9.77
N GLY A 128 4.63 8.59 9.96
CA GLY A 128 5.11 9.94 10.23
C GLY A 128 5.71 10.18 11.62
N GLU A 129 5.49 9.30 12.61
CA GLU A 129 6.07 9.48 13.95
C GLU A 129 7.59 9.22 14.04
N GLU A 130 8.24 8.65 13.02
CA GLU A 130 9.68 8.34 13.04
C GLU A 130 10.54 9.21 12.09
N GLY A 131 10.05 10.37 11.63
CA GLY A 131 10.72 11.17 10.60
C GLY A 131 10.99 12.67 10.88
N MET A 132 10.66 13.21 12.06
CA MET A 132 10.84 14.64 12.36
C MET A 132 11.86 14.90 13.49
N PHE A 133 13.16 14.74 13.19
CA PHE A 133 14.26 15.37 13.94
C PHE A 133 15.42 15.79 13.03
#